data_AF-A0A7W0DVC1-F1
#
_entry.id   AF-A0A7W0DVC1-F1
#
_cell.length_a   1.000
_cell.length_b   1.000
_cell.length_c   1.000
_cell.angle_alpha   90.00
_cell.angle_beta   90.00
_cell.angle_gamma   90.00
#
_symmetry.space_group_name_H-M   'P 1'
#
loop_
_entity.id
_entity.type
_entity.pdbx_description
1 polymer ?
#
loop_
_entity_poly.entity_id
_entity_poly.type
_entity_poly.pdbx_seq_one_letter_code
_entity_poly.pdbx_strand_id
1 'polypeptide(L)' 'MIPTERSGSARSAAEVNEQIRALWQRAGGRLSVEQRREYERLVTEWAAAVRGEVVEAA' A
#
# COMPACT_ATOMS: atom_id res chain seq x y z
N MET A 1 11.47 22.55 5.52
CA MET A 1 10.17 21.90 5.23
C MET A 1 10.32 21.28 3.84
N ILE A 2 10.53 19.96 3.77
CA ILE A 2 10.91 19.28 2.51
C ILE A 2 9.62 18.81 1.82
N PRO A 3 9.42 19.05 0.51
CA PRO A 3 8.18 18.71 -0.16
C PRO A 3 8.16 17.21 -0.48
N THR A 4 7.20 16.46 0.05
CA THR A 4 6.94 15.10 -0.41
C THR A 4 6.12 15.16 -1.70
N GLU A 5 6.81 15.45 -2.79
CA GLU A 5 6.32 15.20 -4.12
C GLU A 5 6.27 13.67 -4.31
N ARG A 6 5.10 13.07 -4.11
CA ARG A 6 4.83 11.74 -4.65
C ARG A 6 4.32 11.89 -6.06
N SER A 7 5.24 12.26 -6.95
CA SER A 7 4.99 12.42 -8.37
C SER A 7 4.65 11.08 -9.01
N GLY A 8 3.39 10.90 -9.35
CA GLY A 8 3.00 10.69 -10.75
C GLY A 8 3.38 9.40 -11.46
N SER A 9 3.78 8.33 -10.78
CA SER A 9 3.89 6.99 -11.38
C SER A 9 3.31 5.98 -10.39
N ALA A 10 2.72 4.89 -10.90
CA ALA A 10 1.94 3.95 -10.10
C ALA A 10 2.57 3.67 -8.73
N ARG A 11 1.77 3.74 -7.65
CA ARG A 11 2.25 3.55 -6.27
C ARG A 11 3.10 2.27 -6.20
N SER A 12 4.35 2.40 -5.78
CA SER A 12 5.25 1.24 -5.65
C SER A 12 4.75 0.29 -4.56
N ALA A 13 5.14 -0.98 -4.63
CA ALA A 13 4.84 -1.99 -3.63
C ALA A 13 5.26 -1.53 -2.22
N ALA A 14 6.40 -0.83 -2.11
CA ALA A 14 6.83 -0.24 -0.85
C ALA A 14 5.80 0.75 -0.27
N GLU A 15 5.27 1.64 -1.09
CA GLU A 15 4.31 2.66 -0.67
C GLU A 15 2.94 2.08 -0.30
N VAL A 16 2.50 1.05 -1.02
CA VAL A 16 1.25 0.35 -0.67
C VAL A 16 1.42 -0.42 0.64
N ASN A 17 2.60 -1.02 0.86
CA ASN A 17 2.92 -1.71 2.12
C ASN A 17 2.94 -0.74 3.32
N GLU A 18 3.45 0.48 3.16
CA GLU A 18 3.37 1.51 4.20
C GLU A 18 1.93 1.90 4.53
N GLN A 19 1.05 2.00 3.54
CA GLN A 19 -0.38 2.27 3.77
C GLN A 19 -1.07 1.11 4.51
N ILE A 20 -0.72 -0.14 4.19
CA ILE A 20 -1.20 -1.31 4.93
C ILE A 20 -0.76 -1.23 6.39
N ARG A 21 0.51 -0.90 6.65
CA ARG A 21 1.03 -0.74 8.02
C ARG A 21 0.33 0.40 8.77
N ALA A 22 0.15 1.56 8.14
CA ALA A 22 -0.59 2.67 8.73
C ALA A 22 -2.04 2.29 9.06
N LEU A 23 -2.68 1.49 8.20
CA LEU A 23 -4.01 0.94 8.44
C LEU A 23 -4.05 0.03 9.67
N TRP A 24 -3.07 -0.83 9.86
CA TRP A 24 -2.96 -1.66 11.06
C TRP A 24 -2.73 -0.84 12.34
N GLN A 25 -1.88 0.19 12.27
CA GLN A 25 -1.62 1.07 13.40
C GLN A 25 -2.87 1.84 13.85
N ARG A 26 -3.67 2.37 12.91
CA ARG A 26 -4.95 3.05 13.26
C ARG A 26 -6.02 2.09 13.77
N ALA A 27 -5.99 0.83 13.36
CA ALA A 27 -7.01 -0.16 13.72
C ALA A 27 -6.84 -0.72 15.14
N GLY A 28 -5.68 -0.51 15.79
CA GLY A 28 -5.48 -0.89 17.18
C GLY A 28 -5.62 -2.39 17.46
N GLY A 29 -5.35 -3.24 16.46
CA GLY A 29 -5.35 -4.71 16.60
C GLY A 29 -6.49 -5.45 15.91
N ARG A 30 -7.59 -4.77 15.51
CA ARG A 30 -8.66 -5.38 14.71
C ARG A 30 -9.22 -4.40 13.68
N LEU A 31 -9.26 -4.84 12.42
CA LEU A 31 -9.88 -4.08 11.34
C LEU A 31 -11.41 -4.13 11.45
N SER A 32 -12.06 -2.96 11.40
CA SER A 32 -13.49 -2.84 11.17
C SER A 32 -13.87 -3.38 9.77
N VAL A 33 -15.16 -3.53 9.49
CA VAL A 33 -15.65 -3.99 8.18
C VAL A 33 -15.20 -3.05 7.05
N GLU A 34 -15.22 -1.74 7.30
CA GLU A 34 -14.77 -0.72 6.34
C GLU A 34 -13.25 -0.78 6.15
N GLN A 35 -12.50 -0.86 7.25
CA GLN A 35 -11.05 -1.01 7.23
C GLN A 35 -10.60 -2.31 6.54
N ARG A 36 -11.38 -3.39 6.65
CA ARG A 36 -11.14 -4.65 5.96
C ARG A 36 -11.28 -4.51 4.45
N ARG A 37 -12.31 -3.81 3.95
CA ARG A 37 -12.45 -3.53 2.52
C ARG A 37 -11.27 -2.73 1.99
N GLU A 38 -10.81 -1.75 2.76
CA GLU A 38 -9.63 -0.97 2.40
C GLU A 38 -8.35 -1.81 2.44
N TYR A 39 -8.21 -2.71 3.41
CA TYR A 39 -7.10 -3.66 3.47
C TYR A 39 -7.07 -4.57 2.24
N GLU A 40 -8.21 -5.14 1.84
CA GLU A 40 -8.32 -6.01 0.66
C GLU A 40 -7.94 -5.27 -0.63
N ARG A 41 -8.38 -4.01 -0.76
CA ARG A 41 -7.99 -3.14 -1.87
C ARG A 41 -6.48 -2.90 -1.90
N LEU A 42 -5.90 -2.54 -0.76
CA LEU A 42 -4.46 -2.28 -0.64
C LEU A 42 -3.62 -3.55 -0.89
N VAL A 43 -4.04 -4.71 -0.39
CA VAL A 43 -3.33 -5.99 -0.64
C VAL A 43 -3.37 -6.37 -2.11
N THR A 44 -4.50 -6.15 -2.79
CA THR A 44 -4.63 -6.40 -4.23
C THR A 44 -3.70 -5.48 -5.03
N GLU A 45 -3.68 -4.19 -4.67
CA GLU A 45 -2.81 -3.18 -5.28
C GLU A 45 -1.33 -3.50 -5.05
N TRP A 46 -0.97 -3.90 -3.81
CA TRP A 46 0.37 -4.33 -3.45
C TRP A 46 0.82 -5.55 -4.26
N ALA A 47 -0.04 -6.57 -4.38
CA ALA A 47 0.29 -7.77 -5.15
C ALA A 47 0.49 -7.46 -6.64
N ALA A 48 -0.26 -6.51 -7.19
CA ALA A 48 -0.06 -6.04 -8.56
C ALA A 48 1.26 -5.28 -8.72
N ALA A 49 1.57 -4.37 -7.79
CA ALA A 49 2.82 -3.60 -7.79
C ALA A 49 4.05 -4.50 -7.63
N VAL A 50 4.03 -5.47 -6.70
CA VAL A 50 5.11 -6.45 -6.51
C VAL A 50 5.35 -7.25 -7.79
N ARG A 51 4.29 -7.71 -8.46
CA ARG A 51 4.44 -8.44 -9.73
C ARG A 51 5.03 -7.55 -10.83
N GLY A 52 4.65 -6.27 -10.90
CA GLY A 52 5.23 -5.33 -11.85
C GLY A 52 6.70 -5.04 -11.58
N GLU A 53 7.06 -4.80 -10.31
CA GLU A 53 8.45 -4.52 -9.90
C GLU A 53 9.36 -5.74 -10.06
N VAL A 54 8.87 -6.96 -9.80
CA VAL A 54 9.63 -8.20 -10.02
C VAL A 54 9.92 -8.42 -11.50
N VAL A 55 9.03 -8.02 -12.40
CA VAL A 55 9.24 -8.12 -13.86
C VAL A 55 10.29 -7.13 -14.35
N GLU A 56 10.36 -5.93 -13.77
CA GLU A 56 11.39 -4.92 -14.12
C GLU A 56 12.79 -5.26 -13.57
N ALA A 57 12.87 -6.16 -12.57
CA ALA A 57 14.13 -6.52 -11.91
C ALA A 57 14.79 -7.83 -12.42
N ALA A 58 14.18 -8.53 -13.38
CA ALA A 58 14.65 -9.81 -13.93
C ALA A 58 15.31 -9.67 -15.30
#